data_AF-A0A6N3USW6-F1
#
_entry.id   AF-A0A6N3USW6-F1
#
_cell.length_a   1.000
_cell.length_b   1.000
_cell.length_c   1.000
_cell.angle_alpha   90.00
_cell.angle_beta   90.00
_cell.angle_gamma   90.00
#
_symmetry.space_group_name_H-M   'P 1'
#
loop_
_entity.id
_entity.type
_entity.pdbx_description
1 polymer ?
#
loop_
_entity_poly.entity_id
_entity_poly.type
_entity_poly.pdbx_seq_one_letter_code
_entity_poly.pdbx_strand_id
1 'polypeptide(L)' 'MRSLILDMPNGRALVEELDLATELMMSIPIELVGGEQWQAAFDRQQLAFKAWRSYLLCIAKHPKRDAQCEISKIA' A
#
# COMPACT_ATOMS: atom_id res chain seq x y z
N MET A 1 -2.77 29.86 -6.47
CA MET A 1 -2.71 28.42 -6.77
C MET A 1 -1.68 27.80 -5.86
N ARG A 2 -2.09 27.03 -4.83
CA ARG A 2 -1.15 26.28 -3.98
C ARG A 2 -0.63 25.11 -4.81
N SER A 3 0.69 25.01 -5.00
CA SER A 3 1.27 23.80 -5.56
C SER A 3 0.93 22.65 -4.63
N LEU A 4 0.08 21.74 -5.11
CA LEU A 4 -0.16 20.44 -4.50
C LEU A 4 1.15 19.67 -4.59
N ILE A 5 2.05 19.87 -3.62
CA ILE A 5 3.04 18.86 -3.30
C ILE A 5 2.21 17.71 -2.73
N LEU A 6 1.70 16.86 -3.62
CA LEU A 6 1.22 15.54 -3.24
C LEU A 6 2.47 14.85 -2.70
N ASP A 7 2.58 14.74 -1.37
CA ASP A 7 3.64 13.95 -0.74
C ASP A 7 3.55 12.55 -1.33
N MET A 8 4.49 12.26 -2.23
CA MET A 8 4.56 10.96 -2.88
C MET A 8 4.80 9.95 -1.75
N PRO A 9 3.97 8.90 -1.62
CA PRO A 9 4.17 7.94 -0.56
C PRO A 9 5.56 7.31 -0.71
N ASN A 10 6.35 7.37 0.36
CA ASN A 10 7.69 6.80 0.39
C ASN A 10 7.58 5.28 0.15
N GLY A 11 8.26 4.76 -0.87
CA GLY A 11 8.24 3.34 -1.21
C GLY A 11 8.58 2.43 -0.03
N ARG A 12 9.46 2.89 0.87
CA ARG A 12 9.79 2.19 2.12
C ARG A 12 8.57 2.08 3.04
N ALA A 13 7.86 3.18 3.27
CA ALA A 13 6.68 3.20 4.14
C ALA A 13 5.55 2.31 3.59
N LEU A 14 5.42 2.23 2.26
CA LEU A 14 4.46 1.34 1.60
C LEU A 14 4.79 -0.15 1.82
N VAL A 15 6.09 -0.51 1.79
CA VAL A 15 6.54 -1.88 2.10
C VAL A 15 6.35 -2.19 3.58
N GLU A 16 6.72 -1.26 4.47
CA GLU A 16 6.56 -1.43 5.92
C GLU A 16 5.09 -1.68 6.30
N GLU A 17 4.15 -0.94 5.69
CA GLU A 17 2.72 -1.15 5.91
C GLU A 17 2.23 -2.51 5.37
N LEU A 18 2.78 -2.97 4.24
CA LEU A 18 2.47 -4.29 3.68
C LEU A 18 2.99 -5.42 4.60
N ASP A 19 4.20 -5.27 5.13
CA ASP A 19 4.79 -6.22 6.06
C ASP A 19 3.97 -6.28 7.36
N LEU A 20 3.63 -5.14 7.96
CA LEU A 20 2.79 -5.06 9.16
C LEU A 20 1.41 -5.72 8.96
N ALA A 21 0.75 -5.46 7.84
CA ALA A 21 -0.55 -6.06 7.56
C ALA A 21 -0.44 -7.59 7.37
N THR A 22 0.64 -8.07 6.78
CA THR A 22 0.92 -9.50 6.61
C THR A 22 1.24 -10.16 7.95
N GLU A 23 2.05 -9.53 8.80
CA GLU A 23 2.34 -9.99 10.16
C GLU A 23 1.05 -10.09 10.99
N LEU A 24 0.17 -9.09 10.90
CA LEU A 24 -1.15 -9.14 11.55
C LEU A 24 -1.96 -10.34 11.08
N MET A 25 -2.05 -10.59 9.76
CA MET A 25 -2.73 -11.77 9.24
C MET A 25 -2.11 -13.08 9.77
N MET A 26 -0.78 -13.17 9.84
CA MET A 26 -0.06 -14.36 10.31
C MET A 26 -0.15 -14.57 11.82
N SER A 27 -0.37 -13.50 12.59
CA SER A 27 -0.55 -13.56 14.05
C SER A 27 -1.91 -14.12 14.46
N ILE A 28 -2.87 -14.18 13.52
CA ILE A 28 -4.22 -14.67 13.78
C ILE A 28 -4.20 -16.20 13.83
N PRO A 29 -4.73 -16.82 14.91
CA PRO A 29 -4.87 -18.27 15.01
C PRO A 29 -5.58 -18.86 13.79
N ILE A 30 -5.13 -20.03 13.34
CA ILE A 30 -5.65 -20.67 12.12
C ILE A 30 -7.16 -20.93 12.20
N GLU A 31 -7.68 -21.16 13.41
CA GLU A 31 -9.10 -21.39 13.69
C GLU A 31 -9.97 -20.15 13.44
N LEU A 32 -9.35 -18.96 13.41
CA LEU A 32 -10.02 -17.68 13.20
C LEU A 32 -9.85 -17.14 11.77
N VAL A 33 -9.21 -17.90 10.88
CA VAL A 33 -9.09 -17.56 9.47
C VAL A 33 -10.48 -17.49 8.82
N GLY A 34 -10.73 -16.42 8.07
CA GLY A 34 -12.05 -16.12 7.50
C GLY A 34 -13.03 -15.47 8.48
N GLY A 35 -12.66 -15.34 9.76
CA GLY A 35 -13.40 -14.55 10.74
C GLY A 35 -13.17 -13.05 10.57
N GLU A 36 -13.91 -12.23 11.33
CA GLU A 36 -13.91 -10.76 11.19
C GLU A 36 -12.51 -10.14 11.34
N GLN A 37 -11.73 -10.58 12.34
CA GLN A 37 -10.38 -10.08 12.58
C GLN A 37 -9.44 -10.43 11.42
N TRP A 38 -9.57 -11.64 10.88
CA TRP A 38 -8.80 -12.07 9.73
C TRP A 38 -9.17 -11.29 8.47
N GLN A 39 -10.47 -11.06 8.25
CA GLN A 39 -10.94 -10.28 7.12
C GLN A 39 -10.45 -8.83 7.19
N ALA A 40 -10.47 -8.21 8.36
CA ALA A 40 -9.96 -6.85 8.56
C ALA A 40 -8.44 -6.75 8.28
N ALA A 41 -7.66 -7.73 8.75
CA ALA A 41 -6.22 -7.79 8.47
C ALA A 41 -5.95 -8.05 6.97
N PHE A 42 -6.74 -8.92 6.34
CA PHE A 42 -6.67 -9.20 4.91
C PHE A 42 -6.99 -7.95 4.07
N ASP A 43 -8.07 -7.23 4.39
CA ASP A 43 -8.46 -6.02 3.67
C ASP A 43 -7.36 -4.96 3.75
N ARG A 44 -6.74 -4.79 4.93
CA ARG A 44 -5.58 -3.92 5.14
C ARG A 44 -4.39 -4.34 4.28
N GLN A 45 -4.08 -5.64 4.26
CA GLN A 45 -2.98 -6.20 3.46
C GLN A 45 -3.21 -5.99 1.95
N GLN A 46 -4.45 -6.18 1.48
CA GLN A 46 -4.82 -5.95 0.08
C GLN A 46 -4.68 -4.47 -0.31
N LEU A 47 -5.08 -3.55 0.57
CA LEU A 47 -4.92 -2.11 0.34
C LEU A 47 -3.44 -1.71 0.29
N ALA A 48 -2.63 -2.18 1.25
CA ALA A 48 -1.19 -1.94 1.28
C ALA A 48 -0.50 -2.46 0.01
N PHE A 49 -0.84 -3.68 -0.42
CA PHE A 49 -0.30 -4.27 -1.65
C PHE A 49 -0.67 -3.45 -2.90
N LYS A 50 -1.94 -3.01 -3.01
CA LYS A 50 -2.39 -2.18 -4.14
C LYS A 50 -1.64 -0.85 -4.20
N ALA A 51 -1.42 -0.21 -3.05
CA ALA A 51 -0.69 1.06 -2.96
C ALA A 51 0.78 0.87 -3.36
N TRP A 52 1.46 -0.13 -2.80
CA TRP A 52 2.83 -0.47 -3.15
C TRP A 52 3.00 -0.81 -4.64
N ARG A 53 2.12 -1.65 -5.19
CA ARG A 53 2.13 -2.00 -6.62
C ARG A 53 1.93 -0.76 -7.50
N SER A 54 1.01 0.13 -7.12
CA SER A 54 0.76 1.37 -7.85
C SER A 54 2.01 2.25 -7.87
N TYR A 55 2.72 2.35 -6.75
CA TYR A 55 4.01 3.04 -6.64
C TYR A 55 5.09 2.43 -7.55
N LEU A 56 5.24 1.09 -7.57
CA LEU A 56 6.21 0.44 -8.46
C LEU A 56 5.91 0.69 -9.95
N LEU A 57 4.64 0.55 -10.35
CA LEU A 57 4.23 0.80 -11.74
C LEU A 57 4.45 2.26 -12.15
N CYS A 58 4.23 3.16 -11.22
CA CYS A 58 4.47 4.58 -11.33
C CYS A 58 5.97 4.89 -11.57
N ILE A 59 6.87 4.32 -10.77
CA ILE A 59 8.32 4.42 -10.99
C ILE A 59 8.72 3.81 -12.34
N ALA A 60 8.20 2.64 -12.66
CA ALA A 60 8.52 1.96 -13.92
C ALA A 60 8.10 2.77 -15.16
N LYS A 61 6.99 3.51 -15.09
CA LYS A 61 6.54 4.43 -16.15
C LYS A 61 7.34 5.73 -16.21
N HIS A 62 7.93 6.15 -15.08
CA HIS A 62 8.65 7.41 -14.96
C HIS A 62 10.08 7.24 -14.42
N PRO A 63 10.95 6.44 -15.08
CA PRO A 63 12.26 6.04 -14.57
C PRO A 63 13.30 7.17 -14.47
N LYS A 64 12.95 8.41 -14.87
CA LYS A 64 13.80 9.62 -14.78
C LYS A 64 13.19 10.73 -13.93
N ARG A 65 12.04 10.49 -13.28
CA ARG A 65 11.38 11.45 -12.39
C ARG A 65 11.13 10.80 -11.05
N ASP A 66 12.16 10.78 -10.22
CA ASP A 66 12.01 10.52 -8.78
C ASP A 66 11.11 11.58 -8.09
N ALA A 67 10.63 12.60 -8.80
CA ALA A 67 9.99 13.77 -8.20
C ALA A 67 8.48 13.93 -8.44
N GLN A 68 7.82 13.24 -9.38
CA GLN A 68 6.39 13.49 -9.62
C GLN A 68 5.75 12.34 -10.37
N CYS A 69 5.03 11.53 -9.62
CA CYS A 69 4.15 10.53 -10.17
C CYS A 69 2.85 10.62 -9.38
N GLU A 70 1.90 11.34 -9.98
CA GLU A 70 0.58 11.55 -9.41
C GLU A 70 -0.19 10.22 -9.48
N ILE A 71 -0.40 9.59 -8.33
CA ILE A 71 -1.33 8.46 -8.24
C ILE A 71 -2.74 9.04 -8.38
N SER A 72 -3.26 9.03 -9.60
CA SER A 72 -4.65 9.37 -9.88
C SER A 72 -5.57 8.48 -9.05
N LYS A 73 -6.45 9.13 -8.28
CA LYS A 73 -7.53 8.51 -7.50
C LYS A 73 -8.30 7.53 -8.38
N ILE A 74 -8.24 6.25 -8.07
CA ILE A 74 -9.25 5.28 -8.50
C ILE A 74 -10.39 5.44 -7.49
N ALA A 75 -11.42 6.18 -7.91
CA ALA A 75 -12.71 6.26 -7.25
C ALA A 75 -13.54 5.00 -7.56
#